data_AF-A0A3D5QDX1-F1
#
_entry.id   AF-A0A3D5QDX1-F1
#
_cell.length_a   1.000
_cell.length_b   1.000
_cell.length_c   1.000
_cell.angle_alpha   90.00
_cell.angle_beta   90.00
_cell.angle_gamma   90.00
#
_symmetry.space_group_name_H-M   'P 1'
#
loop_
_entity.id
_entity.type
_entity.pdbx_description
1 polymer ?
#
loop_
_entity_poly.entity_id
_entity_poly.type
_entity_poly.pdbx_seq_one_letter_code
_entity_poly.pdbx_strand_id
1 'polypeptide(L)'
;AAASDKIFALEGTLTGSIGVIMKFTNMSELYEKIGVQIETVKSGKFKDIGASNRSLTEAERKILQNTIDQVYESFIHDILKARKIKEETLRAYADGRVITGKKALEIGLVDEIGGFYDTVESLKKQIGMKDIDLYYYKEKENVLDNLLNGITELKSFFTADKGYKLYYLNDNL
;
A
#
# COMPACT_ATOMS: atom_id res chain seq x y z
N ALA A 1 -4.02 -0.07 8.49
CA ALA A 1 -4.17 -1.45 9.01
C ALA A 1 -3.41 -1.60 10.32
N ALA A 2 -2.07 -1.49 10.35
CA ALA A 2 -1.31 -1.67 11.59
C ALA A 2 -1.77 -0.76 12.74
N ALA A 3 -2.13 0.50 12.48
CA ALA A 3 -2.63 1.43 13.50
C ALA A 3 -4.09 1.19 13.97
N SER A 4 -4.78 0.16 13.48
CA SER A 4 -6.16 -0.13 13.83
C SER A 4 -6.25 -1.01 15.09
N ASP A 5 -7.24 -0.78 15.95
CA ASP A 5 -7.49 -1.63 17.13
C ASP A 5 -7.81 -3.07 16.74
N LYS A 6 -8.51 -3.24 15.62
CA LYS A 6 -8.90 -4.54 15.07
C LYS A 6 -8.84 -4.53 13.55
N ILE A 7 -8.38 -5.62 12.96
CA ILE A 7 -8.23 -5.82 11.52
C ILE A 7 -8.99 -7.08 11.14
N PHE A 8 -9.84 -6.95 10.11
CA PHE A 8 -10.58 -8.05 9.50
C PHE A 8 -10.04 -8.33 8.10
N ALA A 9 -10.05 -9.59 7.69
CA ALA A 9 -9.79 -10.01 6.32
C ALA A 9 -10.69 -11.17 5.92
N LEU A 10 -11.01 -11.30 4.63
CA LEU A 10 -11.61 -12.54 4.13
C LEU A 10 -10.54 -13.63 4.05
N GLU A 11 -10.92 -14.91 4.08
CA GLU A 11 -9.94 -16.01 3.99
C GLU A 11 -9.05 -15.89 2.75
N GLY A 12 -9.65 -15.48 1.62
CA GLY A 12 -8.99 -15.28 0.33
C GLY A 12 -8.36 -13.90 0.12
N THR A 13 -8.40 -13.00 1.10
CA THR A 13 -7.73 -11.69 0.99
C THR A 13 -6.23 -11.91 0.80
N LEU A 14 -5.64 -11.24 -0.19
CA LEU A 14 -4.19 -11.18 -0.35
C LEU A 14 -3.65 -10.00 0.45
N THR A 15 -2.75 -10.28 1.39
CA THR A 15 -2.13 -9.28 2.27
C THR A 15 -0.66 -9.66 2.53
N GLY A 16 -0.02 -9.07 3.54
CA GLY A 16 1.41 -9.20 3.78
C GLY A 16 2.19 -8.21 2.93
N SER A 17 3.07 -8.70 2.05
CA SER A 17 4.00 -7.86 1.28
C SER A 17 4.82 -6.95 2.18
N ILE A 18 5.20 -7.45 3.37
CA ILE A 18 5.99 -6.72 4.35
C ILE A 18 7.44 -6.75 3.87
N GLY A 19 7.86 -5.65 3.25
CA GLY A 19 9.16 -5.49 2.63
C GLY A 19 9.26 -4.11 2.00
N VAL A 20 10.49 -3.71 1.66
CA VAL A 20 10.77 -2.40 1.04
C VAL A 20 11.63 -2.64 -0.19
N ILE A 21 11.23 -2.03 -1.31
CA ILE A 21 12.00 -2.10 -2.55
C ILE A 21 12.19 -0.69 -3.11
N MET A 22 13.34 -0.47 -3.75
CA MET A 22 13.56 0.64 -4.66
C MET A 22 13.97 0.09 -6.01
N LYS A 23 13.30 0.53 -7.07
CA LYS A 23 13.54 0.06 -8.43
C LYS A 23 14.03 1.22 -9.28
N PHE A 24 15.15 1.01 -9.96
CA PHE A 24 15.70 1.90 -10.97
C PHE A 24 15.90 1.13 -12.26
N THR A 25 15.67 1.79 -13.39
CA THR A 25 15.83 1.19 -14.70
C THR A 25 17.02 1.83 -15.38
N ASN A 26 18.03 1.04 -15.74
CA ASN A 26 19.10 1.51 -16.62
C ASN A 26 18.68 1.32 -18.08
N MET A 27 18.64 2.41 -18.82
CA MET A 27 18.29 2.54 -20.23
C MET A 27 19.48 3.07 -21.07
N SER A 28 20.70 3.10 -20.51
CA SER A 28 21.89 3.61 -21.18
C SER A 28 22.11 3.02 -22.58
N GLU A 29 21.96 1.69 -22.71
CA GLU A 29 22.09 0.99 -23.99
C GLU A 29 20.98 1.35 -24.99
N LEU A 30 19.77 1.64 -24.51
CA LEU A 30 18.69 2.09 -25.38
C LEU A 30 19.00 3.48 -25.92
N TYR A 31 19.44 4.40 -25.06
CA TYR A 31 19.79 5.76 -25.46
C TYR A 31 20.92 5.78 -26.49
N GLU A 32 21.93 4.93 -26.30
CA GLU A 32 23.01 4.75 -27.27
C GLU A 32 22.48 4.29 -28.64
N LYS A 33 21.58 3.29 -28.68
CA LYS A 33 20.99 2.78 -29.92
C LYS A 33 20.18 3.80 -30.70
N ILE A 34 19.51 4.73 -30.00
CA ILE A 34 18.68 5.77 -30.62
C ILE A 34 19.42 7.10 -30.80
N GLY A 35 20.72 7.15 -30.49
CA GLY A 35 21.55 8.34 -30.64
C GLY A 35 21.25 9.45 -29.64
N VAL A 36 20.63 9.13 -28.50
CA VAL A 36 20.34 10.11 -27.44
C VAL A 36 21.52 10.16 -26.47
N GLN A 37 22.10 11.35 -26.29
CA GLN A 37 23.14 11.62 -25.31
C GLN A 37 22.58 12.47 -24.18
N ILE A 38 22.79 12.02 -22.95
CA ILE A 38 22.32 12.70 -21.74
C ILE A 38 23.53 13.18 -20.95
N GLU A 39 23.77 14.48 -20.99
CA GLU A 39 24.81 15.17 -20.23
C GLU A 39 24.23 15.66 -18.88
N THR A 40 24.90 15.33 -17.78
CA THR A 40 24.43 15.68 -16.43
C THR A 40 25.45 16.57 -15.72
N VAL A 41 25.11 17.85 -15.54
CA VAL A 41 25.86 18.80 -14.71
C VAL A 41 25.22 18.83 -13.31
N LYS A 42 25.99 18.40 -12.29
CA LYS A 42 25.47 18.24 -10.92
C LYS A 42 26.36 18.90 -9.90
N SER A 43 25.74 19.51 -8.89
CA SER A 43 26.43 20.18 -7.78
C SER A 43 26.94 19.24 -6.69
N GLY A 44 26.66 17.94 -6.78
CA GLY A 44 27.12 16.95 -5.82
C GLY A 44 27.16 15.55 -6.43
N LYS A 45 28.08 14.72 -5.93
CA LYS A 45 28.38 13.38 -6.45
C LYS A 45 27.14 12.49 -6.61
N PHE A 46 26.21 12.56 -5.66
CA PHE A 46 25.07 11.66 -5.51
C PHE A 46 23.72 12.26 -5.95
N LYS A 47 23.71 13.45 -6.58
CA LYS A 47 22.46 14.14 -6.96
C LYS A 47 21.69 13.48 -8.12
N ASP A 48 22.33 12.54 -8.81
CA ASP A 48 21.79 11.77 -9.93
C ASP A 48 21.76 10.26 -9.58
N ILE A 49 21.71 9.90 -8.30
CA ILE A 49 21.45 8.51 -7.90
C ILE A 49 20.14 8.05 -8.54
N GLY A 50 20.18 6.91 -9.20
CA GLY A 50 19.02 6.34 -9.87
C GLY A 50 18.74 6.90 -11.27
N ALA A 51 19.65 7.69 -11.84
CA ALA A 51 19.54 8.14 -13.21
C ALA A 51 19.41 6.96 -14.19
N SER A 52 18.54 7.11 -15.20
CA SER A 52 18.25 6.04 -16.16
C SER A 52 19.31 5.88 -17.23
N ASN A 53 20.25 6.80 -17.34
CA ASN A 53 21.27 6.82 -18.40
C ASN A 53 22.59 6.16 -18.00
N ARG A 54 22.68 5.57 -16.80
CA ARG A 54 23.86 4.84 -16.33
C ARG A 54 23.49 3.83 -15.25
N SER A 55 24.40 2.89 -14.99
CA SER A 55 24.28 1.98 -13.85
C SER A 55 24.54 2.69 -12.52
N LEU A 56 23.92 2.18 -11.44
CA LEU A 56 24.26 2.54 -10.06
C LEU A 56 25.69 2.08 -9.74
N THR A 57 26.46 2.96 -9.13
CA THR A 57 27.77 2.63 -8.57
C THR A 57 27.63 1.91 -7.23
N GLU A 58 28.66 1.20 -6.79
CA GLU A 58 28.66 0.48 -5.49
C GLU A 58 28.40 1.40 -4.29
N ALA A 59 28.95 2.61 -4.32
CA ALA A 59 28.69 3.60 -3.26
C ALA A 59 27.21 4.01 -3.21
N GLU A 60 26.58 4.18 -4.36
CA GLU A 60 25.17 4.53 -4.46
C GLU A 60 24.27 3.37 -4.05
N ARG A 61 24.61 2.14 -4.45
CA ARG A 61 23.91 0.92 -4.00
C ARG A 61 23.95 0.80 -2.49
N LYS A 62 25.10 1.02 -1.85
CA LYS A 62 25.23 0.97 -0.40
C LYS A 62 24.39 2.04 0.31
N ILE A 63 24.35 3.27 -0.22
CA ILE A 63 23.51 4.34 0.33
C ILE A 63 22.04 3.94 0.25
N LEU A 64 21.58 3.48 -0.91
CA LEU A 64 20.20 3.05 -1.12
C LEU A 64 19.83 1.84 -0.26
N GLN A 65 20.74 0.86 -0.14
CA GLN A 65 20.51 -0.32 0.70
C GLN A 65 20.35 0.06 2.17
N ASN A 66 21.22 0.93 2.70
CA ASN A 66 21.07 1.41 4.07
C ASN A 66 19.72 2.11 4.30
N THR A 67 19.25 2.89 3.33
CA THR A 67 17.92 3.52 3.40
C THR A 67 16.80 2.48 3.40
N ILE A 68 16.88 1.48 2.51
CA ILE A 68 15.92 0.37 2.46
C ILE A 68 15.87 -0.36 3.80
N ASP A 69 17.03 -0.69 4.38
CA ASP A 69 17.13 -1.43 5.64
C ASP A 69 16.52 -0.61 6.80
N GLN A 70 16.77 0.70 6.86
CA GLN A 70 16.19 1.58 7.89
C GLN A 70 14.65 1.65 7.79
N VAL A 71 14.12 1.78 6.58
CA VAL A 71 12.66 1.81 6.37
C VAL A 71 12.05 0.45 6.67
N TYR A 72 12.72 -0.64 6.29
CA TYR A 72 12.29 -2.00 6.60
C TYR A 72 12.20 -2.23 8.11
N GLU A 73 13.24 -1.88 8.86
CA GLU A 73 13.24 -2.03 10.33
C GLU A 73 12.18 -1.15 10.98
N SER A 74 11.93 0.05 10.46
CA SER A 74 10.83 0.90 10.93
C SER A 74 9.46 0.24 10.69
N PHE A 75 9.25 -0.37 9.52
CA PHE A 75 8.02 -1.08 9.20
C PHE A 75 7.81 -2.30 10.13
N ILE A 76 8.85 -3.10 10.36
CA ILE A 76 8.82 -4.21 11.32
C ILE A 76 8.46 -3.69 12.73
N HIS A 77 9.13 -2.63 13.17
CA HIS A 77 8.89 -2.02 14.48
C HIS A 77 7.43 -1.58 14.66
N ASP A 78 6.86 -0.90 13.67
CA ASP A 78 5.48 -0.43 13.72
C ASP A 78 4.47 -1.59 13.82
N ILE A 79 4.72 -2.69 13.11
CA ILE A 79 3.88 -3.89 13.22
C ILE A 79 3.99 -4.49 14.62
N LEU A 80 5.21 -4.66 15.16
CA LEU A 80 5.42 -5.24 16.49
C LEU A 80 4.86 -4.38 17.61
N LYS A 81 4.87 -3.06 17.44
CA LYS A 81 4.26 -2.12 18.40
C LYS A 81 2.75 -2.26 18.42
N ALA A 82 2.12 -2.44 17.27
CA ALA A 82 0.67 -2.47 17.16
C ALA A 82 0.05 -3.87 17.33
N ARG A 83 0.82 -4.92 17.03
CA ARG A 83 0.34 -6.29 16.97
C ARG A 83 1.08 -7.15 17.99
N LYS A 84 0.35 -8.02 18.69
CA LYS A 84 0.92 -8.96 19.66
C LYS A 84 1.56 -10.19 18.98
N ILE A 85 2.45 -9.96 18.02
CA ILE A 85 3.15 -10.99 17.25
C ILE A 85 4.56 -11.11 17.80
N LYS A 86 5.07 -12.34 17.92
CA LYS A 86 6.48 -12.56 18.25
C LYS A 86 7.35 -12.09 17.09
N GLU A 87 8.41 -11.34 17.37
CA GLU A 87 9.32 -10.81 16.33
C GLU A 87 9.87 -11.89 15.41
N GLU A 88 10.29 -13.04 15.96
CA GLU A 88 10.75 -14.19 15.18
C GLU A 88 9.70 -14.68 14.17
N THR A 89 8.43 -14.75 14.60
CA THR A 89 7.32 -15.12 13.73
C THR A 89 7.11 -14.08 12.65
N LEU A 90 7.10 -12.79 13.00
CA LEU A 90 6.92 -11.73 12.01
C LEU A 90 8.04 -11.75 10.96
N ARG A 91 9.30 -11.83 11.39
CA ARG A 91 10.47 -11.85 10.50
C ARG A 91 10.47 -13.07 9.57
N ALA A 92 9.94 -14.21 10.00
CA ALA A 92 9.80 -15.40 9.15
C ALA A 92 8.83 -15.20 7.96
N TYR A 93 7.93 -14.22 8.03
CA TYR A 93 6.96 -13.90 6.97
C TYR A 93 7.17 -12.50 6.36
N ALA A 94 8.12 -11.72 6.85
CA ALA A 94 8.39 -10.35 6.40
C ALA A 94 9.56 -10.29 5.40
N ASP A 95 9.51 -11.14 4.38
CA ASP A 95 10.48 -11.18 3.27
C ASP A 95 9.90 -10.61 1.96
N GLY A 96 8.79 -9.86 2.06
CA GLY A 96 8.09 -9.27 0.92
C GLY A 96 7.08 -10.19 0.23
N ARG A 97 6.90 -11.44 0.67
CA ARG A 97 5.88 -12.33 0.09
C ARG A 97 4.45 -11.88 0.44
N VAL A 98 3.50 -12.22 -0.44
CA VAL A 98 2.07 -12.12 -0.13
C VAL A 98 1.60 -13.38 0.58
N ILE A 99 0.61 -13.22 1.46
CA ILE A 99 -0.04 -14.32 2.19
C ILE A 99 -1.57 -14.14 2.14
N THR A 100 -2.30 -15.22 2.38
CA THR A 100 -3.76 -15.18 2.46
C THR A 100 -4.24 -14.60 3.79
N GLY A 101 -5.49 -14.13 3.85
CA GLY A 101 -6.12 -13.64 5.08
C GLY A 101 -6.17 -14.73 6.15
N LYS A 102 -6.45 -15.97 5.75
CA LYS A 102 -6.35 -17.14 6.64
C LYS A 102 -4.96 -17.26 7.27
N LYS A 103 -3.90 -17.19 6.45
CA LYS A 103 -2.52 -17.29 6.95
C LYS A 103 -2.14 -16.09 7.82
N ALA A 104 -2.59 -14.90 7.43
CA ALA A 104 -2.38 -13.68 8.19
C ALA A 104 -3.02 -13.75 9.58
N LEU A 105 -4.18 -14.41 9.71
CA LEU A 105 -4.82 -14.65 11.00
C LEU A 105 -3.98 -15.61 11.85
N GLU A 106 -3.52 -16.73 11.27
CA GLU A 106 -2.69 -17.73 11.97
C GLU A 106 -1.43 -17.13 12.59
N ILE A 107 -0.83 -16.11 11.95
CA ILE A 107 0.40 -15.45 12.42
C ILE A 107 0.13 -14.15 13.20
N GLY A 108 -1.13 -13.75 13.36
CA GLY A 108 -1.55 -12.58 14.15
C GLY A 108 -1.48 -11.23 13.44
N LEU A 109 -1.27 -11.18 12.12
CA LEU A 109 -1.32 -9.94 11.33
C LEU A 109 -2.74 -9.38 11.18
N VAL A 110 -3.75 -10.25 11.23
CA VAL A 110 -5.18 -9.89 11.29
C VAL A 110 -5.79 -10.49 12.55
N ASP A 111 -6.88 -9.90 13.04
CA ASP A 111 -7.54 -10.35 14.27
C ASP A 111 -8.65 -11.36 13.99
N GLU A 112 -9.40 -11.16 12.90
CA GLU A 112 -10.55 -12.00 12.58
C GLU A 112 -10.74 -12.21 11.08
N ILE A 113 -11.34 -13.35 10.73
CA ILE A 113 -11.87 -13.57 9.39
C ILE A 113 -13.29 -13.01 9.34
N GLY A 114 -13.52 -12.08 8.41
CA GLY A 114 -14.81 -11.45 8.24
C GLY A 114 -14.79 -10.38 7.16
N GLY A 115 -15.96 -10.08 6.64
CA GLY A 115 -16.19 -9.01 5.70
C GLY A 115 -16.56 -7.70 6.40
N PHE A 116 -17.12 -6.80 5.60
CA PHE A 116 -17.54 -5.49 6.08
C PHE A 116 -18.60 -5.56 7.17
N TYR A 117 -19.66 -6.34 6.96
CA TYR A 117 -20.75 -6.46 7.93
C TYR A 117 -20.29 -7.08 9.26
N ASP A 118 -19.39 -8.06 9.21
CA ASP A 118 -18.77 -8.64 10.41
C ASP A 118 -17.96 -7.59 11.18
N THR A 119 -17.23 -6.73 10.46
CA THR A 119 -16.48 -5.62 11.05
C THR A 119 -17.41 -4.62 11.75
N VAL A 120 -18.52 -4.24 11.09
CA VAL A 120 -19.53 -3.33 11.65
C VAL A 120 -20.18 -3.91 12.91
N GLU A 121 -20.57 -5.18 12.87
CA GLU A 121 -21.18 -5.85 14.02
C GLU A 121 -20.18 -6.01 15.18
N SER A 122 -18.90 -6.28 14.89
CA SER A 122 -17.85 -6.28 15.91
C SER A 122 -17.67 -4.88 16.52
N LEU A 123 -17.71 -3.83 15.71
CA LEU A 123 -17.56 -2.45 16.18
C LEU A 123 -18.72 -2.03 17.07
N LYS A 124 -19.96 -2.28 16.66
CA LYS A 124 -21.18 -2.05 17.46
C LYS A 124 -21.06 -2.66 18.86
N LYS A 125 -20.63 -3.93 18.93
CA LYS A 125 -20.40 -4.63 20.20
C LYS A 125 -19.30 -3.99 21.04
N GLN A 126 -18.22 -3.53 20.41
CA GLN A 126 -17.09 -2.91 21.09
C GLN A 126 -17.43 -1.54 21.70
N ILE A 127 -18.27 -0.74 21.02
CA ILE A 127 -18.70 0.58 21.49
C ILE A 127 -20.01 0.55 22.30
N GLY A 128 -20.63 -0.63 22.44
CA GLY A 128 -21.87 -0.81 23.21
C GLY A 128 -23.13 -0.23 22.56
N MET A 129 -23.12 0.01 21.25
CA MET A 129 -24.26 0.54 20.50
C MET A 129 -24.99 -0.57 19.74
N LYS A 130 -26.34 -0.53 19.76
CA LYS A 130 -27.17 -1.50 19.02
C LYS A 130 -27.25 -1.16 17.53
N ASP A 131 -27.36 0.13 17.24
CA ASP A 131 -27.46 0.66 15.89
C ASP A 131 -26.43 1.77 15.69
N ILE A 132 -25.85 1.80 14.50
CA ILE A 132 -24.96 2.87 14.04
C ILE A 132 -25.40 3.29 12.66
N ASP A 133 -25.44 4.60 12.43
CA ASP A 133 -25.65 5.14 11.10
C ASP A 133 -24.34 5.10 10.32
N LEU A 134 -24.35 4.39 9.20
CA LEU A 134 -23.21 4.30 8.30
C LEU A 134 -23.33 5.39 7.23
N TYR A 135 -22.49 6.42 7.35
CA TYR A 135 -22.40 7.46 6.35
C TYR A 135 -21.34 7.11 5.30
N TYR A 136 -21.77 7.04 4.04
CA TYR A 136 -20.90 6.84 2.90
C TYR A 136 -20.58 8.18 2.26
N TYR A 137 -19.35 8.66 2.39
CA TYR A 137 -18.90 9.82 1.64
C TYR A 137 -18.59 9.40 0.19
N LYS A 138 -19.39 9.88 -0.76
CA LYS A 138 -19.04 9.81 -2.18
C LYS A 138 -18.03 10.92 -2.43
N GLU A 139 -16.78 10.57 -2.81
CA GLU A 139 -15.89 11.56 -3.42
C GLU A 139 -16.68 12.25 -4.54
N LYS A 140 -16.75 13.59 -4.49
CA LYS A 140 -17.33 14.35 -5.59
C LYS A 140 -16.52 13.99 -6.83
N GLU A 141 -17.12 13.17 -7.71
CA GLU A 141 -16.59 13.00 -9.06
C GLU A 141 -16.42 14.43 -9.61
N ASN A 142 -15.18 14.83 -9.94
CA ASN A 142 -14.94 16.14 -10.53
C ASN A 142 -15.82 16.23 -11.78
N VAL A 143 -16.75 17.18 -11.79
CA VAL A 143 -17.70 17.34 -12.90
C VAL A 143 -16.95 17.56 -14.23
N LEU A 144 -15.75 18.16 -14.17
CA LEU A 144 -14.83 18.26 -15.30
C LEU A 144 -14.26 16.92 -15.77
N ASP A 145 -13.87 16.03 -14.85
CA ASP A 145 -13.37 14.69 -15.20
C ASP A 145 -14.47 13.81 -15.78
N ASN A 146 -15.70 13.90 -15.24
CA ASN A 146 -16.86 13.20 -15.81
C ASN A 146 -17.30 13.78 -17.16
N LEU A 147 -17.14 15.08 -17.40
CA LEU A 147 -17.46 15.70 -18.69
C LEU A 147 -16.42 15.33 -19.76
N LEU A 148 -15.14 15.29 -19.40
CA LEU A 148 -14.04 14.87 -20.28
C LEU A 148 -14.07 13.37 -20.57
N ASN A 149 -14.38 12.54 -19.57
CA ASN A 149 -14.56 11.10 -19.74
C ASN A 149 -15.88 10.76 -20.46
N GLY A 150 -16.94 11.54 -20.24
CA GLY A 150 -18.25 11.36 -20.88
C GLY A 150 -18.25 11.60 -22.40
N ILE A 151 -17.26 12.34 -22.93
CA ILE A 151 -17.04 12.47 -24.39
C ILE A 151 -16.39 11.19 -24.95
N THR A 152 -15.70 10.40 -24.12
CA THR A 152 -15.04 9.15 -24.51
C THR A 152 -15.94 7.92 -24.30
N GLU A 153 -16.84 7.94 -23.31
CA GLU A 153 -17.71 6.80 -22.90
C GLU A 153 -19.09 6.72 -23.60
N LEU A 154 -19.35 7.51 -24.65
CA LEU A 154 -20.58 7.41 -25.45
C LEU A 154 -20.73 6.08 -26.26
N LYS A 155 -19.95 5.04 -25.95
CA LYS A 155 -20.03 3.70 -26.55
C LYS A 155 -20.20 2.52 -25.57
N SER A 156 -20.38 2.72 -24.28
CA SER A 156 -20.74 1.61 -23.37
C SER A 156 -21.87 1.99 -22.42
N PHE A 157 -23.02 2.31 -23.02
CA PHE A 157 -24.30 2.15 -22.35
C PHE A 157 -24.48 0.66 -21.99
N PHE A 158 -24.90 0.39 -20.74
CA PHE A 158 -25.23 -0.92 -20.13
C PHE A 158 -24.06 -1.73 -19.56
N THR A 159 -23.71 -1.50 -18.30
CA THR A 159 -23.98 -2.43 -17.18
C THR A 159 -23.48 -1.85 -15.85
N ALA A 160 -24.31 -1.98 -14.83
CA ALA A 160 -24.08 -1.47 -13.48
C ALA A 160 -23.29 -2.49 -12.65
N ASP A 161 -22.24 -2.03 -11.97
CA ASP A 161 -21.94 -2.40 -10.59
C ASP A 161 -20.85 -1.46 -10.03
N LYS A 162 -21.18 -0.59 -9.08
CA LYS A 162 -20.22 0.35 -8.47
C LYS A 162 -20.01 -0.04 -7.00
N GLY A 163 -18.87 -0.67 -6.73
CA GLY A 163 -18.43 -1.08 -5.39
C GLY A 163 -17.99 0.08 -4.49
N TYR A 164 -18.28 -0.03 -3.19
CA TYR A 164 -18.00 0.98 -2.17
C TYR A 164 -16.68 0.70 -1.43
N LYS A 165 -15.91 1.76 -1.10
CA LYS A 165 -14.76 1.72 -0.17
C LYS A 165 -15.06 2.57 1.06
N LEU A 166 -14.58 2.14 2.23
CA LEU A 166 -14.94 2.62 3.56
C LEU A 166 -13.88 3.48 4.23
N TYR A 167 -14.28 4.62 4.81
CA TYR A 167 -13.43 5.43 5.71
C TYR A 167 -14.23 6.13 6.83
N TYR A 168 -13.79 5.86 8.07
CA TYR A 168 -13.89 6.51 9.41
C TYR A 168 -15.20 7.15 9.95
N LEU A 169 -15.45 6.91 11.25
CA LEU A 169 -16.41 7.58 12.14
C LEU A 169 -15.82 8.90 12.64
N ASN A 170 -16.61 9.98 12.64
CA ASN A 170 -16.24 11.25 13.28
C ASN A 170 -16.92 11.33 14.65
N ASP A 171 -16.12 11.50 15.70
CA ASP A 171 -16.61 11.82 17.04
C ASP A 171 -17.22 13.23 17.02
N ASN A 172 -18.51 13.32 17.30
CA ASN A 172 -19.11 14.56 17.81
C ASN A 172 -20.25 14.17 18.77
N LEU A 173 -19.93 14.35 20.07
CA LEU A 173 -20.77 14.75 21.21
C LEU A 173 -22.28 14.48 21.13
#